data_AF-A0A915CSY0-F1
#
_entry.id   AF-A0A915CSY0-F1
#
_cell.length_a   1.000
_cell.length_b   1.000
_cell.length_c   1.000
_cell.angle_alpha   90.00
_cell.angle_beta   90.00
_cell.angle_gamma   90.00
#
_symmetry.space_group_name_H-M   'P 1'
#
loop_
_entity.id
_entity.type
_entity.pdbx_description
1 polymer ?
#
loop_
_entity_poly.entity_id
_entity_poly.type
_entity_poly.pdbx_seq_one_letter_code
_entity_poly.pdbx_strand_id
1 'polypeptide(L)'
;MIERGSNKAKLVPVERRDANTLLPIIAANVAPGSIIVSDGWAAYGRVASLQQQFKYRWVNHKLNFVNPNDSNTHTQSIEGTRSATKRTLRHLHGTSEELFPTYLYQYMFRRMYSHTKIFENMLESIRTVYNFD
;
A
#
# COMPACT_ATOMS: atom_id res chain seq x y z
N MET A 1 -1.45 0.57 0.26
CA MET A 1 -1.10 1.99 0.05
C MET A 1 0.33 2.06 -0.44
N ILE A 2 0.65 3.03 -1.30
CA ILE A 2 2.01 3.31 -1.75
C ILE A 2 2.27 4.80 -1.63
N GLU A 3 3.49 5.16 -1.25
CA GLU A 3 3.97 6.53 -1.33
C GLU A 3 4.64 6.74 -2.70
N ARG A 4 4.27 7.80 -3.40
CA ARG A 4 4.86 8.12 -4.70
C ARG A 4 6.18 8.85 -4.51
N GLY A 5 7.13 8.63 -5.44
CA GLY A 5 8.49 9.15 -5.31
C GLY A 5 9.36 8.38 -4.30
N SER A 6 8.84 7.31 -3.70
CA SER A 6 9.59 6.46 -2.79
C SER A 6 9.31 4.98 -2.98
N ASN A 7 10.10 4.16 -2.30
CA ASN A 7 9.94 2.72 -2.23
C ASN A 7 9.04 2.24 -1.09
N LYS A 8 8.42 3.16 -0.33
CA LYS A 8 7.52 2.79 0.76
C LYS A 8 6.18 2.26 0.24
N ALA A 9 5.84 1.06 0.68
CA ALA A 9 4.54 0.44 0.45
C ALA A 9 4.01 -0.12 1.76
N LYS A 10 2.69 -0.05 1.94
CA LYS A 10 1.98 -0.68 3.05
C LYS A 10 0.91 -1.59 2.47
N LEU A 11 1.09 -2.89 2.67
CA LEU A 11 0.12 -3.94 2.34
C LEU A 11 -0.39 -4.48 3.67
N VAL A 12 -1.72 -4.52 3.84
CA VAL A 12 -2.35 -4.99 5.06
C VAL A 12 -3.38 -6.05 4.66
N PRO A 13 -3.26 -7.30 5.15
CA PRO A 13 -4.31 -8.28 4.97
C PRO A 13 -5.54 -7.81 5.75
N VAL A 14 -6.72 -7.88 5.14
CA VAL A 14 -7.98 -7.49 5.77
C VAL A 14 -8.99 -8.60 5.54
N GLU A 15 -9.73 -8.96 6.58
CA GLU A 15 -10.81 -9.94 6.49
C GLU A 15 -12.00 -9.38 5.73
N ARG A 16 -12.34 -8.11 5.99
CA ARG A 16 -13.46 -7.41 5.36
C ARG A 16 -12.99 -6.24 4.52
N ARG A 17 -13.53 -6.16 3.31
CA ARG A 17 -13.28 -5.07 2.35
C ARG A 17 -14.41 -4.05 2.46
N ASP A 18 -14.42 -3.27 3.54
CA ASP A 18 -15.42 -2.20 3.77
C ASP A 18 -14.80 -0.92 4.35
N ALA A 19 -15.58 0.16 4.39
CA ALA A 19 -15.11 1.46 4.87
C ALA A 19 -14.71 1.44 6.35
N ASN A 20 -15.42 0.65 7.18
CA ASN A 20 -15.16 0.57 8.62
C ASN A 20 -13.80 -0.08 8.90
N THR A 21 -13.38 -1.02 8.05
CA THR A 21 -12.05 -1.64 8.12
C THR A 21 -10.97 -0.73 7.52
N LEU A 22 -11.24 -0.09 6.37
CA LEU A 22 -10.22 0.61 5.60
C LEU A 22 -9.86 1.99 6.14
N LEU A 23 -10.83 2.77 6.61
CA LEU A 23 -10.61 4.15 7.04
C LEU A 23 -9.65 4.25 8.24
N PRO A 24 -9.76 3.41 9.30
CA PRO A 24 -8.79 3.40 10.39
C PRO A 24 -7.38 3.02 9.92
N ILE A 25 -7.26 2.08 8.99
CA ILE A 25 -5.97 1.67 8.41
C ILE A 25 -5.32 2.84 7.68
N ILE A 26 -6.08 3.60 6.90
CA ILE A 26 -5.59 4.80 6.22
C ILE A 26 -5.13 5.84 7.23
N ALA A 27 -5.97 6.16 8.23
CA ALA A 27 -5.67 7.14 9.26
C ALA A 27 -4.38 6.83 10.05
N ALA A 28 -4.14 5.55 10.34
CA ALA A 28 -2.98 5.10 11.10
C ALA A 28 -1.66 5.03 10.30
N ASN A 29 -1.72 5.02 8.97
CA ASN A 29 -0.54 4.74 8.12
C ASN A 29 -0.21 5.86 7.12
N VAL A 30 -1.06 6.89 7.01
CA VAL A 30 -0.84 8.03 6.09
C VAL A 30 -0.68 9.30 6.92
N ALA A 31 0.36 10.06 6.63
CA ALA A 31 0.64 11.32 7.32
C ALA A 31 -0.54 12.31 7.14
N PRO A 32 -0.96 13.03 8.20
CA PRO A 32 -1.99 14.07 8.10
C PRO A 32 -1.70 15.10 7.01
N GLY A 33 -2.76 15.64 6.37
CA GLY A 33 -2.65 16.60 5.27
C GLY A 33 -2.22 16.03 3.92
N SER A 34 -1.89 14.74 3.83
CA SER A 34 -1.47 14.10 2.58
C SER A 34 -2.56 14.10 1.51
N ILE A 35 -2.14 13.99 0.24
CA ILE A 35 -3.04 13.71 -0.88
C ILE A 35 -3.20 12.20 -1.04
N ILE A 36 -4.45 11.73 -1.00
CA ILE A 36 -4.81 10.33 -1.26
C ILE A 36 -5.48 10.24 -2.62
N VAL A 37 -4.94 9.37 -3.49
CA VAL A 37 -5.52 9.04 -4.80
C VAL A 37 -6.00 7.60 -4.79
N SER A 38 -7.27 7.35 -5.11
CA SER A 38 -7.85 5.99 -5.19
C SER A 38 -8.65 5.75 -6.47
N ASP A 39 -9.06 4.50 -6.67
CA ASP A 39 -10.17 4.20 -7.57
C ASP A 39 -11.47 4.73 -6.95
N GLY A 40 -12.48 5.04 -7.76
CA GLY A 40 -13.78 5.59 -7.31
C GLY A 40 -14.66 4.62 -6.52
N TRP A 41 -14.08 3.67 -5.78
CA TRP A 41 -14.85 2.71 -5.00
C TRP A 41 -15.43 3.36 -3.72
N ALA A 42 -16.72 3.11 -3.47
CA ALA A 42 -17.51 3.84 -2.47
C ALA A 42 -16.93 3.81 -1.04
N ALA A 43 -16.20 2.76 -0.66
CA ALA A 43 -15.62 2.66 0.68
C ALA A 43 -14.59 3.78 0.98
N TYR A 44 -13.99 4.39 -0.05
CA TYR A 44 -13.08 5.53 0.10
C TYR A 44 -13.78 6.88 0.22
N GLY A 45 -15.10 6.95 0.02
CA GLY A 45 -15.84 8.22 -0.05
C GLY A 45 -15.76 9.10 1.20
N ARG A 46 -15.41 8.51 2.36
CA ARG A 46 -15.25 9.21 3.65
C ARG A 46 -13.79 9.52 4.02
N VAL A 47 -12.84 9.34 3.10
CA VAL A 47 -11.42 9.66 3.36
C VAL A 47 -11.22 11.14 3.70
N ALA A 48 -11.87 12.05 2.97
CA ALA A 48 -11.75 13.49 3.21
C ALA A 48 -12.37 13.95 4.54
N SER A 49 -13.29 13.16 5.12
CA SER A 49 -13.92 13.47 6.42
C SER A 49 -13.13 12.99 7.63
N LEU A 50 -11.98 12.33 7.42
CA LEU A 50 -11.12 11.88 8.52
C LEU A 50 -10.42 13.08 9.19
N GLN A 51 -10.18 12.99 10.50
CA GLN A 51 -9.56 14.04 11.31
C GLN A 51 -8.15 14.43 10.84
N GLN A 52 -7.50 13.55 10.08
CA GLN A 52 -6.18 13.78 9.48
C GLN A 52 -6.20 14.80 8.33
N GLN A 53 -7.37 15.33 7.93
CA GLN A 53 -7.51 16.39 6.91
C GLN A 53 -6.90 16.02 5.56
N PHE A 54 -7.15 14.79 5.09
CA PHE A 54 -6.64 14.33 3.81
C PHE A 54 -7.25 15.07 2.62
N LYS A 55 -6.42 15.40 1.63
CA LYS A 55 -6.88 15.87 0.32
C LYS A 55 -7.21 14.66 -0.55
N TYR A 56 -8.49 14.45 -0.84
CA TYR A 56 -8.93 13.26 -1.57
C TYR A 56 -9.09 13.54 -3.07
N ARG A 57 -8.50 12.67 -3.90
CA ARG A 57 -8.69 12.62 -5.36
C ARG A 57 -8.99 11.18 -5.76
N TRP A 58 -9.69 11.02 -6.88
CA TRP A 58 -10.02 9.69 -7.37
C TRP A 58 -10.14 9.67 -8.89
N VAL A 59 -10.04 8.48 -9.47
CA VAL A 59 -10.31 8.23 -10.89
C VAL A 59 -11.53 7.34 -11.07
N ASN A 60 -12.34 7.67 -12.07
CA ASN A 60 -13.42 6.82 -12.52
C ASN A 60 -12.92 5.93 -13.65
N HIS A 61 -12.58 4.68 -13.35
CA HIS A 61 -12.10 3.72 -14.36
C HIS A 61 -13.10 3.38 -15.46
N LYS A 62 -14.39 3.73 -15.32
CA LYS A 62 -15.34 3.60 -16.43
C LYS A 62 -15.16 4.68 -17.50
N LEU A 63 -14.54 5.81 -17.13
CA LEU A 63 -14.38 6.97 -17.99
C LEU A 63 -12.93 7.16 -18.39
N ASN A 64 -12.00 7.14 -17.43
CA ASN A 64 -10.59 7.43 -17.67
C ASN A 64 -9.68 6.62 -16.72
N PHE A 65 -8.49 6.25 -17.19
CA PHE A 65 -7.44 5.60 -16.37
C PHE A 65 -6.53 6.62 -15.67
N VAL A 66 -6.45 7.83 -16.20
CA VAL A 66 -5.74 8.99 -15.66
C VAL A 66 -6.73 10.16 -15.71
N ASN A 67 -6.79 10.99 -14.68
CA ASN A 67 -7.68 12.15 -14.70
C ASN A 67 -7.26 13.11 -15.85
N PRO A 68 -8.18 13.49 -16.75
CA PRO A 68 -7.84 14.33 -17.90
C PRO A 68 -7.37 15.74 -17.50
N ASN A 69 -7.77 16.24 -16.32
CA ASN A 69 -7.43 17.57 -15.83
C ASN A 69 -6.20 17.57 -14.91
N ASP A 70 -5.72 16.39 -14.49
CA ASP A 70 -4.56 16.25 -13.61
C ASP A 70 -3.89 14.89 -13.85
N SER A 71 -2.80 14.89 -14.62
CA SER A 71 -2.04 13.68 -14.94
C SER A 71 -1.48 12.96 -13.71
N ASN A 72 -1.38 13.63 -12.56
CA ASN A 72 -0.98 13.00 -11.30
C ASN A 72 -2.13 12.25 -10.62
N THR A 73 -3.39 12.40 -11.04
CA THR A 73 -4.51 11.66 -10.45
C THR A 73 -4.74 10.36 -11.24
N HIS A 74 -4.12 9.27 -10.78
CA HIS A 74 -4.21 7.92 -11.35
C HIS A 74 -3.83 6.83 -10.31
N THR A 75 -4.17 5.58 -10.57
CA THR A 75 -3.91 4.42 -9.66
C THR A 75 -2.89 3.42 -10.21
N GLN A 76 -2.26 3.71 -11.35
CA GLN A 76 -1.36 2.79 -12.05
C GLN A 76 -0.23 2.25 -11.15
N SER A 77 0.37 3.09 -10.31
CA SER A 77 1.46 2.66 -9.43
C SER A 77 1.00 1.60 -8.41
N ILE A 78 -0.22 1.71 -7.87
CA ILE A 78 -0.75 0.71 -6.91
C ILE A 78 -1.23 -0.54 -7.65
N GLU A 79 -1.73 -0.43 -8.88
CA GLU A 79 -2.07 -1.56 -9.73
C GLU A 79 -0.85 -2.39 -10.10
N GLY A 80 0.25 -1.74 -10.50
CA GLY A 80 1.54 -2.39 -10.75
C GLY A 80 2.08 -3.11 -9.52
N THR A 81 2.03 -2.44 -8.36
CA THR A 81 2.40 -3.03 -7.06
C THR A 81 1.56 -4.28 -6.75
N ARG A 82 0.23 -4.19 -6.88
CA ARG A 82 -0.69 -5.33 -6.67
C ARG A 82 -0.40 -6.48 -7.64
N SER A 83 -0.10 -6.18 -8.90
CA SER A 83 0.25 -7.18 -9.91
C SER A 83 1.54 -7.92 -9.55
N ALA A 84 2.57 -7.18 -9.12
CA ALA A 84 3.85 -7.73 -8.68
C ALA A 84 3.70 -8.62 -7.44
N THR A 85 3.00 -8.16 -6.40
CA THR A 85 2.75 -8.97 -5.19
C THR A 85 1.99 -10.26 -5.52
N LYS A 86 0.93 -10.18 -6.34
CA LYS A 86 0.16 -11.37 -6.73
C LYS A 86 0.95 -12.33 -7.62
N ARG A 87 1.93 -11.86 -8.39
CA ARG A 87 2.75 -12.71 -9.26
C ARG A 87 3.48 -13.76 -8.44
N THR A 88 4.10 -13.37 -7.32
CA THR A 88 4.78 -14.30 -6.42
C THR A 88 3.82 -15.37 -5.90
N LEU A 89 2.65 -14.95 -5.40
CA LEU A 89 1.65 -15.88 -4.87
C LEU A 89 1.07 -16.83 -5.92
N ARG A 90 0.90 -16.39 -7.18
CA ARG A 90 0.44 -17.26 -8.27
C ARG A 90 1.42 -18.38 -8.60
N HIS A 91 2.72 -18.14 -8.50
CA HIS A 91 3.73 -19.19 -8.73
C HIS A 91 3.70 -20.27 -7.64
N LEU A 92 3.16 -19.95 -6.47
CA LEU A 92 3.02 -20.90 -5.37
C LEU A 92 1.72 -21.72 -5.45
N HIS A 93 0.85 -21.43 -6.42
CA HIS A 93 -0.48 -22.07 -6.56
C HIS A 93 -1.39 -21.96 -5.32
N GLY A 94 -1.16 -20.93 -4.48
CA GLY A 94 -1.86 -20.73 -3.22
C GLY A 94 -0.91 -20.68 -2.03
N THR A 95 -1.44 -20.39 -0.86
CA THR A 95 -0.72 -20.45 0.42
C THR A 95 -1.71 -20.54 1.58
N SER A 96 -1.25 -20.89 2.78
CA SER A 96 -2.09 -20.87 3.98
C SER A 96 -2.39 -19.44 4.43
N GLU A 97 -3.51 -19.26 5.14
CA GLU A 97 -3.86 -17.97 5.73
C GLU A 97 -2.78 -17.47 6.70
N GLU A 98 -2.15 -18.39 7.44
CA GLU A 98 -1.05 -18.08 8.36
C GLU A 98 0.18 -17.50 7.64
N LEU A 99 0.55 -18.05 6.48
CA LEU A 99 1.72 -17.60 5.73
C LEU A 99 1.43 -16.37 4.87
N PHE A 100 0.17 -16.12 4.50
CA PHE A 100 -0.20 -15.03 3.60
C PHE A 100 0.37 -13.65 4.01
N PRO A 101 0.29 -13.20 5.28
CA PRO A 101 0.89 -11.94 5.71
C PRO A 101 2.41 -11.87 5.50
N THR A 102 3.12 -13.01 5.66
CA THR A 102 4.58 -13.05 5.55
C THR A 102 5.06 -12.68 4.14
N TYR A 103 4.33 -13.07 3.09
CA TYR A 103 4.64 -12.69 1.72
C TYR A 103 4.41 -11.20 1.47
N LEU A 104 3.40 -10.59 2.11
CA LEU A 104 3.17 -9.15 2.02
C LEU A 104 4.31 -8.37 2.69
N TYR A 105 4.75 -8.82 3.87
CA TYR A 105 5.89 -8.22 4.58
C TYR A 105 7.19 -8.37 3.80
N GLN A 106 7.46 -9.57 3.27
CA GLN A 106 8.62 -9.82 2.42
C GLN A 106 8.62 -8.89 1.20
N TYR A 107 7.48 -8.75 0.51
CA TYR A 107 7.37 -7.84 -0.63
C TYR A 107 7.64 -6.39 -0.23
N MET A 108 7.02 -5.90 0.85
CA MET A 108 7.23 -4.54 1.36
C MET A 108 8.69 -4.28 1.71
N PHE A 109 9.33 -5.22 2.40
CA PHE A 109 10.72 -5.13 2.82
C PHE A 109 11.67 -5.08 1.62
N ARG A 110 11.52 -6.01 0.67
CA ARG A 110 12.34 -6.03 -0.54
C ARG A 110 12.17 -4.78 -1.38
N ARG A 111 10.94 -4.28 -1.51
CA ARG A 111 10.66 -3.02 -2.22
C ARG A 111 11.36 -1.85 -1.54
N MET A 112 11.23 -1.71 -0.22
CA MET A 112 11.82 -0.62 0.57
C MET A 112 13.32 -0.46 0.31
N TYR A 113 14.04 -1.58 0.22
CA TYR A 113 15.49 -1.62 -0.01
C TYR A 113 15.89 -1.84 -1.48
N SER A 114 14.99 -1.56 -2.43
CA SER A 114 15.25 -1.68 -3.87
C SER A 114 15.79 -3.06 -4.30
N HIS A 115 15.44 -4.13 -3.57
CA HIS A 115 15.97 -5.47 -3.79
C HIS A 115 17.50 -5.60 -3.64
N THR A 116 18.15 -4.64 -2.97
CA THR A 116 19.61 -4.61 -2.74
C THR A 116 19.95 -5.01 -1.31
N LYS A 117 21.05 -5.76 -1.12
CA LYS A 117 21.60 -6.13 0.19
C LYS A 117 20.53 -6.58 1.21
N ILE A 118 19.59 -7.41 0.77
CA ILE A 118 18.37 -7.69 1.54
C ILE A 118 18.68 -8.40 2.85
N PHE A 119 19.68 -9.28 2.87
CA PHE A 119 20.08 -9.97 4.07
C PHE A 119 20.73 -9.01 5.08
N GLU A 120 21.64 -8.16 4.62
CA GLU A 120 22.32 -7.17 5.45
C GLU A 120 21.34 -6.12 6.00
N ASN A 121 20.43 -5.63 5.15
CA ASN A 121 19.36 -4.73 5.59
C ASN A 121 18.42 -5.41 6.60
N MET A 122 18.22 -6.73 6.52
CA MET A 122 17.44 -7.48 7.51
C MET A 122 18.18 -7.53 8.85
N LEU A 123 19.48 -7.86 8.83
CA LEU A 123 20.31 -7.85 10.05
C LEU A 123 20.33 -6.48 10.71
N GLU A 124 20.49 -5.42 9.92
CA GLU A 124 20.48 -4.04 10.41
C GLU A 124 19.12 -3.64 11.01
N SER A 125 18.03 -4.07 10.37
CA SER A 125 16.68 -3.84 10.89
C SER A 125 16.45 -4.57 12.22
N ILE A 126 16.94 -5.81 12.36
CA ILE A 126 16.89 -6.56 13.61
C ILE A 126 17.72 -5.85 14.69
N ARG A 127 18.95 -5.42 14.36
CA ARG A 127 19.81 -4.65 15.26
C ARG A 127 19.11 -3.40 15.80
N THR A 128 18.49 -2.64 14.91
CA THR A 128 17.77 -1.40 15.26
C THR A 128 16.55 -1.64 16.13
N VAL A 129 15.82 -2.74 15.92
CA VAL A 129 14.58 -3.02 16.67
C VAL A 129 14.86 -3.57 18.06
N TYR A 130 15.92 -4.37 18.21
CA TYR A 130 16.22 -5.08 19.45
C TYR A 130 17.36 -4.46 20.27
N ASN A 131 17.92 -3.32 19.83
CA ASN A 131 18.98 -2.57 20.52
C ASN A 131 20.15 -3.47 20.96
N PHE A 132 20.71 -4.25 20.03
CA PHE A 132 21.97 -4.94 20.26
C PHE A 132 23.12 -3.92 20.19
N ASP A 133 23.37 -3.22 21.29
CA ASP A 133 24.61 -2.47 21.55
C ASP A 133 25.70 -3.40 22.11
#